data_AF-A0A7S0S8P5-F1
#
_entry.id   AF-A0A7S0S8P5-F1
#
_cell.length_a   1.000
_cell.length_b   1.000
_cell.length_c   1.000
_cell.angle_alpha   90.00
_cell.angle_beta   90.00
_cell.angle_gamma   90.00
#
_symmetry.space_group_name_H-M   'P 1'
#
loop_
_entity.id
_entity.type
_entity.pdbx_description
1 polymer ?
#
loop_
_entity_poly.entity_id
_entity_poly.type
_entity_poly.pdbx_seq_one_letter_code
_entity_poly.pdbx_strand_id
1 'polypeptide(L)'
;AAAVARSGVAHAGCLASMMGTGLHAQRFAVGVLPPSSHRAALASFSSRDRTTSSFEAAKRVNEKIEVSTSVGELLVRVVRASHEDFNAVIRSTAWSKLGKVAVRGEGQGRARSSDDIANTVQLLSRETLRAAGKMAPQHLSSTLWGIAKLAEKGAEVDAAVVQAVSEQAPRLADKMVPKRVSRTLYAIARLVERGVEVDLPAVRAVSEQAGKMA
;
A
#
# COMPACT_ATOMS: atom_id res chain seq x y z
N ALA A 1 49.72 4.52 -37.17
CA ALA A 1 50.36 5.21 -36.04
C ALA A 1 49.77 4.64 -34.75
N ALA A 2 50.46 3.69 -34.13
CA ALA A 2 51.18 3.84 -32.85
C ALA A 2 50.19 3.84 -31.65
N ALA A 3 49.98 2.75 -30.90
CA ALA A 3 50.88 2.02 -29.98
C ALA A 3 51.00 2.65 -28.58
N VAL A 4 50.76 1.82 -27.54
CA VAL A 4 51.48 1.78 -26.23
C VAL A 4 51.11 2.92 -25.23
N ALA A 5 51.10 2.85 -23.89
CA ALA A 5 51.49 1.99 -22.76
C ALA A 5 50.64 2.45 -21.54
N ARG A 6 50.23 1.63 -20.56
CA ARG A 6 50.95 1.03 -19.41
C ARG A 6 51.46 1.98 -18.31
N SER A 7 51.26 1.49 -17.06
CA SER A 7 51.88 1.83 -15.76
C SER A 7 51.40 3.16 -15.16
N GLY A 8 51.07 3.25 -13.87
CA GLY A 8 51.80 2.85 -12.66
C GLY A 8 51.67 4.07 -11.74
N VAL A 9 51.47 3.98 -10.43
CA VAL A 9 52.58 3.97 -9.47
C VAL A 9 51.95 3.76 -8.09
N ALA A 10 52.46 2.74 -7.40
CA ALA A 10 52.31 2.56 -5.97
C ALA A 10 53.17 3.60 -5.23
N HIS A 11 52.72 4.03 -4.05
CA HIS A 11 53.63 4.56 -3.03
C HIS A 11 53.57 3.73 -1.77
N ALA A 12 54.76 3.25 -1.41
CA ALA A 12 55.13 2.49 -0.24
C ALA A 12 55.56 3.43 0.90
N GLY A 13 55.70 2.88 2.11
CA GLY A 13 56.35 3.49 3.27
C GLY A 13 55.51 3.31 4.55
N CYS A 14 55.57 2.19 5.28
CA CYS A 14 56.65 1.76 6.20
C CYS A 14 56.79 2.78 7.36
N LEU A 15 56.52 2.43 8.64
CA LEU A 15 57.41 1.72 9.59
C LEU A 15 56.60 1.47 10.89
N ALA A 16 56.56 0.24 11.45
CA ALA A 16 57.42 -0.29 12.54
C ALA A 16 57.28 0.50 13.87
N SER A 17 57.25 -0.03 15.09
CA SER A 17 57.27 -1.35 15.72
C SER A 17 57.20 -1.09 17.26
N MET A 18 57.15 -2.17 18.07
CA MET A 18 57.37 -2.30 19.54
C MET A 18 56.09 -2.67 20.31
N MET A 19 55.82 -3.97 20.58
CA MET A 19 56.46 -4.91 21.53
C MET A 19 56.41 -4.48 23.00
N GLY A 20 55.80 -5.32 23.84
CA GLY A 20 55.85 -5.23 25.30
C GLY A 20 55.00 -6.29 26.01
N THR A 21 55.58 -7.47 26.19
CA THR A 21 55.23 -8.59 27.11
C THR A 21 54.90 -8.15 28.55
N GLY A 22 54.19 -8.87 29.43
CA GLY A 22 53.67 -10.24 29.48
C GLY A 22 53.11 -10.59 30.89
N LEU A 23 52.50 -11.78 31.02
CA LEU A 23 52.33 -12.69 32.17
C LEU A 23 51.91 -12.17 33.57
N HIS A 24 50.80 -12.72 34.12
CA HIS A 24 50.81 -13.76 35.19
C HIS A 24 49.39 -14.22 35.60
N ALA A 25 49.31 -15.45 36.11
CA ALA A 25 48.11 -16.27 36.32
C ALA A 25 47.76 -16.49 37.81
N GLN A 26 46.49 -16.86 38.12
CA GLN A 26 46.00 -17.87 39.11
C GLN A 26 44.46 -17.74 39.26
N ARG A 27 43.61 -18.77 38.98
CA ARG A 27 43.11 -19.88 39.85
C ARG A 27 42.47 -19.38 41.16
N PHE A 28 41.32 -19.81 41.70
CA PHE A 28 40.36 -20.94 41.56
C PHE A 28 39.11 -20.54 42.42
N ALA A 29 37.89 -21.02 42.14
CA ALA A 29 36.96 -21.61 43.13
C ALA A 29 35.55 -21.89 42.57
N VAL A 30 35.02 -23.03 43.00
CA VAL A 30 33.76 -23.73 42.68
C VAL A 30 32.59 -23.15 43.51
N GLY A 31 31.36 -23.16 42.97
CA GLY A 31 30.17 -22.95 43.81
C GLY A 31 28.81 -22.84 43.11
N VAL A 32 28.12 -23.99 42.93
CA VAL A 32 26.68 -24.25 43.15
C VAL A 32 25.59 -23.40 42.43
N LEU A 33 24.74 -24.10 41.66
CA LEU A 33 23.31 -23.79 41.33
C LEU A 33 22.40 -24.73 42.15
N PRO A 34 21.05 -24.60 42.27
CA PRO A 34 20.07 -23.53 41.91
C PRO A 34 19.01 -23.34 43.06
N PRO A 35 17.73 -22.89 42.90
CA PRO A 35 17.01 -22.28 41.76
C PRO A 35 16.23 -20.98 42.11
N SER A 36 16.10 -20.08 41.14
CA SER A 36 14.91 -19.21 41.04
C SER A 36 14.60 -18.97 39.57
N SER A 37 13.67 -19.79 39.08
CA SER A 37 13.13 -19.73 37.73
C SER A 37 12.29 -18.48 37.54
N HIS A 38 12.91 -17.35 37.21
CA HIS A 38 12.26 -16.24 36.52
C HIS A 38 13.10 -15.84 35.31
N ARG A 39 13.29 -16.80 34.40
CA ARG A 39 13.88 -16.55 33.09
C ARG A 39 12.76 -16.19 32.11
N ALA A 40 12.64 -14.89 31.86
CA ALA A 40 12.19 -14.27 30.61
C ALA A 40 10.87 -14.77 29.99
N ALA A 41 9.76 -14.14 30.40
CA ALA A 41 8.51 -14.10 29.63
C ALA A 41 8.06 -12.66 29.32
N LEU A 42 9.00 -11.76 28.97
CA LEU A 42 8.73 -10.34 28.68
C LEU A 42 9.21 -9.90 27.29
N ALA A 43 9.03 -10.72 26.26
CA ALA A 43 9.31 -10.29 24.87
C ALA A 43 8.22 -10.67 23.85
N SER A 44 7.18 -11.42 24.25
CA SER A 44 6.07 -11.81 23.37
C SER A 44 4.80 -10.96 23.54
N PHE A 45 4.74 -10.10 24.56
CA PHE A 45 3.58 -9.22 24.81
C PHE A 45 3.58 -7.97 23.92
N SER A 46 4.75 -7.35 23.67
CA SER A 46 4.82 -6.03 23.00
C SER A 46 4.57 -6.07 21.48
N SER A 47 4.96 -7.14 20.78
CA SER A 47 4.74 -7.23 19.32
C SER A 47 3.29 -7.62 18.99
N ARG A 48 2.73 -8.61 19.67
CA ARG A 48 1.34 -9.04 19.45
C ARG A 48 0.36 -7.94 19.82
N ASP A 49 0.53 -7.28 20.96
CA ASP A 49 -0.38 -6.23 21.42
C ASP A 49 -0.33 -4.98 20.51
N ARG A 50 0.86 -4.59 20.00
CA ARG A 50 0.97 -3.52 18.98
C ARG A 50 0.27 -3.88 17.67
N THR A 51 0.42 -5.11 17.18
CA THR A 51 -0.25 -5.53 15.94
C THR A 51 -1.77 -5.63 16.11
N THR A 52 -2.24 -6.07 17.28
CA THR A 52 -3.67 -6.11 17.62
C THR A 52 -4.23 -4.69 17.75
N SER A 53 -3.48 -3.77 18.36
CA SER A 53 -3.86 -2.36 18.46
C SER A 53 -3.96 -1.68 17.09
N SER A 54 -2.99 -1.89 16.19
CA SER A 54 -3.05 -1.37 14.81
C SER A 54 -4.17 -2.00 13.99
N PHE A 55 -4.44 -3.29 14.14
CA PHE A 55 -5.58 -3.95 13.49
C PHE A 55 -6.93 -3.35 13.94
N GLU A 56 -7.13 -3.20 15.24
CA GLU A 56 -8.35 -2.60 15.79
C GLU A 56 -8.47 -1.10 15.44
N ALA A 57 -7.36 -0.37 15.36
CA ALA A 57 -7.35 1.00 14.86
C ALA A 57 -7.80 1.06 13.39
N ALA A 58 -7.22 0.22 12.53
CA ALA A 58 -7.60 0.13 11.12
C ALA A 58 -9.07 -0.29 10.93
N LYS A 59 -9.57 -1.21 11.75
CA LYS A 59 -10.98 -1.61 11.75
C LYS A 59 -11.90 -0.45 12.10
N ARG A 60 -11.62 0.27 13.18
CA ARG A 60 -12.38 1.47 13.58
C ARG A 60 -12.39 2.54 12.50
N VAL A 61 -11.27 2.74 11.82
CA VAL A 61 -11.18 3.70 10.70
C VAL A 61 -12.00 3.22 9.51
N ASN A 62 -11.95 1.94 9.16
CA ASN A 62 -12.74 1.37 8.07
C ASN A 62 -14.25 1.49 8.33
N GLU A 63 -14.71 1.13 9.54
CA GLU A 63 -16.11 1.29 9.96
C GLU A 63 -16.57 2.74 9.84
N LYS A 64 -15.71 3.69 10.23
CA LYS A 64 -15.97 5.12 10.01
C LYS A 64 -16.09 5.41 8.51
N ILE A 65 -15.12 5.08 7.68
CA ILE A 65 -15.22 5.34 6.23
C ILE A 65 -16.52 4.75 5.63
N GLU A 66 -16.92 3.56 6.06
CA GLU A 66 -18.14 2.91 5.59
C GLU A 66 -19.43 3.65 5.95
N VAL A 67 -19.53 4.26 7.14
CA VAL A 67 -20.74 4.98 7.56
C VAL A 67 -20.79 6.43 7.09
N SER A 68 -19.70 6.98 6.51
CA SER A 68 -19.68 8.38 6.04
C SER A 68 -20.81 8.69 5.07
N THR A 69 -21.48 9.82 5.22
CA THR A 69 -22.62 10.18 4.36
C THR A 69 -22.27 11.25 3.33
N SER A 70 -21.25 12.06 3.59
CA SER A 70 -20.78 13.14 2.71
C SER A 70 -19.31 12.99 2.33
N VAL A 71 -18.90 13.68 1.26
CA VAL A 71 -17.50 13.72 0.80
C VAL A 71 -16.62 14.46 1.82
N GLY A 72 -17.08 15.59 2.37
CA GLY A 72 -16.31 16.32 3.39
C GLY A 72 -16.04 15.49 4.65
N GLU A 73 -17.02 14.71 5.12
CA GLU A 73 -16.81 13.79 6.25
C GLU A 73 -15.82 12.67 5.89
N LEU A 74 -15.89 12.16 4.66
CA LEU A 74 -14.95 11.17 4.15
C LEU A 74 -13.53 11.74 4.06
N LEU A 75 -13.36 12.96 3.56
CA LEU A 75 -12.07 13.65 3.46
C LEU A 75 -11.41 13.79 4.82
N VAL A 76 -12.14 14.28 5.83
CA VAL A 76 -11.63 14.39 7.21
C VAL A 76 -11.19 13.03 7.74
N ARG A 77 -11.95 11.96 7.45
CA ARG A 77 -11.60 10.61 7.90
C ARG A 77 -10.38 10.04 7.18
N VAL A 78 -10.25 10.26 5.87
CA VAL A 78 -9.09 9.83 5.08
C VAL A 78 -7.83 10.60 5.52
N VAL A 79 -7.92 11.93 5.68
CA VAL A 79 -6.80 12.77 6.17
C VAL A 79 -6.35 12.32 7.56
N ARG A 80 -7.29 12.06 8.49
CA ARG A 80 -6.94 11.57 9.83
C ARG A 80 -6.33 10.16 9.81
N ALA A 81 -6.59 9.37 8.78
CA ALA A 81 -6.02 8.04 8.62
C ALA A 81 -4.62 8.04 7.97
N SER A 82 -4.15 9.17 7.42
CA SER A 82 -2.84 9.30 6.76
C SER A 82 -1.62 9.18 7.69
N HIS A 83 -1.81 8.97 8.99
CA HIS A 83 -0.72 8.67 9.92
C HIS A 83 -0.75 7.18 10.31
N GLU A 84 0.25 6.44 9.82
CA GLU A 84 0.63 5.04 10.13
C GLU A 84 -0.36 3.91 9.77
N ASP A 85 -1.68 4.13 9.78
CA ASP A 85 -2.68 3.04 9.66
C ASP A 85 -3.32 2.91 8.26
N PHE A 86 -2.96 3.75 7.28
CA PHE A 86 -3.56 3.72 5.93
C PHE A 86 -3.14 2.46 5.15
N ASN A 87 -3.83 1.35 5.38
CA ASN A 87 -3.55 0.07 4.74
C ASN A 87 -4.40 -0.14 3.46
N ALA A 88 -4.17 -1.26 2.77
CA ALA A 88 -4.80 -1.51 1.46
C ALA A 88 -6.33 -1.67 1.54
N VAL A 89 -6.85 -2.13 2.68
CA VAL A 89 -8.30 -2.25 2.92
C VAL A 89 -8.91 -0.85 2.97
N ILE A 90 -8.39 0.01 3.85
CA ILE A 90 -8.87 1.39 4.04
C ILE A 90 -8.85 2.16 2.72
N ARG A 91 -7.77 2.04 1.92
CA ARG A 91 -7.69 2.63 0.58
C ARG A 91 -8.82 2.19 -0.34
N SER A 92 -9.00 0.88 -0.47
CA SER A 92 -10.00 0.33 -1.38
C SER A 92 -11.44 0.64 -0.94
N THR A 93 -11.67 0.66 0.38
CA THR A 93 -12.94 1.08 0.98
C THR A 93 -13.18 2.55 0.72
N ALA A 94 -12.18 3.41 0.90
CA ALA A 94 -12.28 4.85 0.65
C ALA A 94 -12.62 5.15 -0.81
N TRP A 95 -11.96 4.50 -1.78
CA TRP A 95 -12.32 4.63 -3.20
C TRP A 95 -13.75 4.18 -3.50
N SER A 96 -14.15 2.99 -3.03
CA SER A 96 -15.51 2.49 -3.24
C SER A 96 -16.54 3.39 -2.58
N LYS A 97 -16.23 3.91 -1.40
CA LYS A 97 -17.12 4.81 -0.67
C LYS A 97 -17.24 6.15 -1.40
N LEU A 98 -16.12 6.75 -1.80
CA LEU A 98 -16.07 8.01 -2.54
C LEU A 98 -16.94 7.94 -3.80
N GLY A 99 -16.79 6.87 -4.60
CA GLY A 99 -17.65 6.65 -5.76
C GLY A 99 -19.14 6.56 -5.41
N LYS A 100 -19.51 5.95 -4.26
CA LYS A 100 -20.91 5.87 -3.82
C LYS A 100 -21.48 7.20 -3.32
N VAL A 101 -20.72 7.94 -2.51
CA VAL A 101 -21.20 9.22 -1.96
C VAL A 101 -21.23 10.31 -3.01
N ALA A 102 -20.29 10.29 -3.97
CA ALA A 102 -20.32 11.18 -5.13
C ALA A 102 -21.56 10.94 -6.02
N VAL A 103 -22.06 9.69 -6.10
CA VAL A 103 -23.31 9.38 -6.81
C VAL A 103 -24.55 9.91 -6.09
N ARG A 104 -24.54 9.98 -4.74
CA ARG A 104 -25.71 10.36 -3.93
C ARG A 104 -25.84 11.87 -3.68
N GLY A 105 -24.79 12.65 -3.92
CA GLY A 105 -24.69 14.06 -3.50
C GLY A 105 -25.36 15.11 -4.41
N GLU A 106 -26.33 14.75 -5.26
CA GLU A 106 -26.88 15.62 -6.31
C GLU A 106 -27.70 16.85 -5.83
N GLY A 107 -27.77 17.15 -4.52
CA GLY A 107 -28.69 18.17 -3.98
C GLY A 107 -28.14 19.29 -3.09
N GLN A 108 -26.86 19.31 -2.68
CA GLN A 108 -26.38 20.33 -1.73
C GLN A 108 -24.97 20.85 -2.04
N GLY A 109 -24.82 22.19 -2.14
CA GLY A 109 -23.51 22.88 -2.07
C GLY A 109 -22.50 22.49 -3.17
N ARG A 110 -22.86 22.67 -4.44
CA ARG A 110 -22.12 22.18 -5.62
C ARG A 110 -20.64 22.59 -5.68
N ALA A 111 -20.28 23.78 -5.21
CA ALA A 111 -18.89 24.26 -5.23
C ALA A 111 -18.00 23.60 -4.15
N ARG A 112 -18.42 23.62 -2.88
CA ARG A 112 -17.67 22.98 -1.78
C ARG A 112 -17.54 21.46 -1.97
N SER A 113 -18.59 20.82 -2.47
CA SER A 113 -18.58 19.39 -2.77
C SER A 113 -17.57 19.04 -3.87
N SER A 114 -17.40 19.90 -4.88
CA SER A 114 -16.42 19.68 -5.96
C SER A 114 -14.98 19.74 -5.46
N ASP A 115 -14.64 20.73 -4.64
CA ASP A 115 -13.29 20.87 -4.07
C ASP A 115 -12.98 19.72 -3.10
N ASP A 116 -13.95 19.31 -2.29
CA ASP A 116 -13.82 18.16 -1.38
C ASP A 116 -13.57 16.86 -2.15
N ILE A 117 -14.26 16.66 -3.29
CA ILE A 117 -14.04 15.51 -4.17
C ILE A 117 -12.62 15.56 -4.74
N ALA A 118 -12.20 16.68 -5.32
CA ALA A 118 -10.87 16.83 -5.91
C ALA A 118 -9.75 16.59 -4.89
N ASN A 119 -9.87 17.18 -3.69
CA ASN A 119 -8.90 17.00 -2.61
C ASN A 119 -8.85 15.53 -2.13
N THR A 120 -10.01 14.89 -1.99
CA THR A 120 -10.07 13.47 -1.61
C THR A 120 -9.46 12.57 -2.68
N VAL A 121 -9.75 12.83 -3.96
CA VAL A 121 -9.16 12.10 -5.09
C VAL A 121 -7.66 12.26 -5.07
N GLN A 122 -7.12 13.48 -5.01
CA GLN A 122 -5.67 13.71 -4.98
C GLN A 122 -4.96 12.98 -3.84
N LEU A 123 -5.53 13.02 -2.63
CA LEU A 123 -4.97 12.32 -1.48
C LEU A 123 -4.99 10.80 -1.67
N LEU A 124 -6.13 10.24 -2.07
CA LEU A 124 -6.27 8.80 -2.32
C LEU A 124 -5.37 8.34 -3.47
N SER A 125 -5.19 9.15 -4.50
CA SER A 125 -4.30 8.90 -5.63
C SER A 125 -2.87 8.69 -5.16
N ARG A 126 -2.30 9.62 -4.40
CA ARG A 126 -0.93 9.54 -3.88
C ARG A 126 -0.71 8.28 -3.03
N GLU A 127 -1.65 7.99 -2.13
CA GLU A 127 -1.55 6.82 -1.25
C GLU A 127 -1.74 5.50 -1.99
N THR A 128 -2.57 5.48 -3.03
CA THR A 128 -2.79 4.29 -3.85
C THR A 128 -1.57 3.99 -4.71
N LEU A 129 -0.97 5.00 -5.34
CA LEU A 129 0.27 4.86 -6.12
C LEU A 129 1.39 4.23 -5.29
N ARG A 130 1.62 4.71 -4.06
CA ARG A 130 2.66 4.19 -3.16
C ARG A 130 2.49 2.72 -2.79
N ALA A 131 1.28 2.19 -2.89
CA ALA A 131 0.95 0.86 -2.39
C ALA A 131 0.34 -0.08 -3.44
N ALA A 132 0.29 0.32 -4.72
CA ALA A 132 -0.31 -0.46 -5.80
C ALA A 132 0.29 -1.88 -5.87
N GLY A 133 1.62 -1.99 -5.79
CA GLY A 133 2.33 -3.28 -5.80
C GLY A 133 1.95 -4.26 -4.69
N LYS A 134 1.34 -3.79 -3.59
CA LYS A 134 0.95 -4.60 -2.42
C LYS A 134 -0.55 -4.92 -2.39
N MET A 135 -1.28 -4.63 -3.46
CA MET A 135 -2.73 -4.85 -3.50
C MET A 135 -3.09 -6.34 -3.58
N ALA A 136 -4.26 -6.65 -3.03
CA ALA A 136 -4.93 -7.94 -3.13
C ALA A 136 -6.09 -7.83 -4.15
N PRO A 137 -6.60 -8.96 -4.69
CA PRO A 137 -7.61 -8.93 -5.76
C PRO A 137 -8.88 -8.14 -5.42
N GLN A 138 -9.34 -8.24 -4.17
CA GLN A 138 -10.49 -7.49 -3.69
C GLN A 138 -10.24 -5.97 -3.66
N HIS A 139 -9.02 -5.55 -3.31
CA HIS A 139 -8.66 -4.13 -3.26
C HIS A 139 -8.61 -3.56 -4.67
N LEU A 140 -8.00 -4.28 -5.62
CA LEU A 140 -7.96 -3.87 -7.03
C LEU A 140 -9.37 -3.66 -7.58
N SER A 141 -10.25 -4.65 -7.43
CA SER A 141 -11.63 -4.58 -7.94
C SER A 141 -12.44 -3.43 -7.32
N SER A 142 -12.24 -3.13 -6.03
CA SER A 142 -12.97 -2.08 -5.32
C SER A 142 -12.45 -0.69 -5.69
N THR A 143 -11.13 -0.56 -5.83
CA THR A 143 -10.47 0.69 -6.24
C THR A 143 -10.87 1.07 -7.66
N LEU A 144 -10.69 0.18 -8.65
CA LEU A 144 -11.07 0.49 -10.04
C LEU A 144 -12.56 0.82 -10.16
N TRP A 145 -13.44 0.11 -9.44
CA TRP A 145 -14.87 0.42 -9.44
C TRP A 145 -15.18 1.79 -8.84
N GLY A 146 -14.51 2.18 -7.75
CA GLY A 146 -14.66 3.50 -7.15
C GLY A 146 -14.22 4.61 -8.09
N ILE A 147 -13.08 4.41 -8.76
CA ILE A 147 -12.54 5.33 -9.75
C ILE A 147 -13.48 5.46 -10.97
N ALA A 148 -13.97 4.35 -11.50
CA ALA A 148 -14.94 4.34 -12.60
C ALA A 148 -16.23 5.11 -12.25
N LYS A 149 -16.73 4.97 -11.01
CA LYS A 149 -17.90 5.72 -10.55
C LYS A 149 -17.68 7.22 -10.50
N LEU A 150 -16.46 7.66 -10.21
CA LEU A 150 -16.10 9.08 -10.22
C LEU A 150 -15.99 9.60 -11.66
N ALA A 151 -15.34 8.85 -12.55
CA ALA A 151 -15.26 9.18 -13.96
C ALA A 151 -16.65 9.26 -14.63
N GLU A 152 -17.56 8.34 -14.31
CA GLU A 152 -18.97 8.38 -14.76
C GLU A 152 -19.70 9.68 -14.37
N LYS A 153 -19.25 10.33 -13.30
CA LYS A 153 -19.81 11.58 -12.78
C LYS A 153 -19.06 12.83 -13.23
N GLY A 154 -18.10 12.68 -14.14
CA GLY A 154 -17.30 13.77 -14.68
C GLY A 154 -16.29 14.34 -13.69
N ALA A 155 -16.00 13.62 -12.59
CA ALA A 155 -14.88 13.97 -11.75
C ALA A 155 -13.57 13.62 -12.46
N GLU A 156 -12.61 14.52 -12.39
CA GLU A 156 -11.28 14.29 -12.95
C GLU A 156 -10.57 13.20 -12.12
N VAL A 157 -10.11 12.17 -12.82
CA VAL A 157 -9.40 11.04 -12.24
C VAL A 157 -7.99 11.03 -12.81
N ASP A 158 -7.01 10.87 -11.93
CA ASP A 158 -5.61 10.73 -12.31
C ASP A 158 -5.37 9.40 -13.07
N ALA A 159 -5.01 9.52 -14.35
CA ALA A 159 -4.69 8.39 -15.21
C ALA A 159 -3.53 7.54 -14.66
N ALA A 160 -2.55 8.15 -13.97
CA ALA A 160 -1.43 7.43 -13.39
C ALA A 160 -1.88 6.42 -12.32
N VAL A 161 -2.94 6.74 -11.55
CA VAL A 161 -3.51 5.81 -10.56
C VAL A 161 -4.21 4.66 -11.26
N VAL A 162 -4.98 4.95 -12.31
CA VAL A 162 -5.68 3.91 -13.07
C VAL A 162 -4.68 2.95 -13.69
N GLN A 163 -3.62 3.48 -14.29
CA GLN A 163 -2.53 2.69 -14.85
C GLN A 163 -1.86 1.84 -13.75
N ALA A 164 -1.37 2.46 -12.67
CA ALA A 164 -0.67 1.73 -11.62
C ALA A 164 -1.52 0.63 -10.95
N VAL A 165 -2.84 0.84 -10.82
CA VAL A 165 -3.75 -0.17 -10.27
C VAL A 165 -4.05 -1.26 -11.31
N SER A 166 -4.22 -0.90 -12.59
CA SER A 166 -4.52 -1.86 -13.66
C SER A 166 -3.33 -2.75 -13.99
N GLU A 167 -2.10 -2.23 -13.96
CA GLU A 167 -0.85 -3.00 -14.11
C GLU A 167 -0.70 -4.15 -13.08
N GLN A 168 -1.44 -4.09 -11.96
CA GLN A 168 -1.45 -5.18 -10.98
C GLN A 168 -2.37 -6.34 -11.36
N ALA A 169 -3.28 -6.14 -12.32
CA ALA A 169 -4.29 -7.13 -12.68
C ALA A 169 -3.69 -8.44 -13.21
N PRO A 170 -2.66 -8.46 -14.07
CA PRO A 170 -2.05 -9.71 -14.54
C PRO A 170 -1.58 -10.64 -13.41
N ARG A 171 -1.03 -10.08 -12.32
CA ARG A 171 -0.57 -10.83 -11.14
C ARG A 171 -1.71 -11.30 -10.22
N LEU A 172 -2.89 -10.69 -10.33
CA LEU A 172 -3.99 -10.85 -9.39
C LEU A 172 -5.23 -11.52 -10.00
N ALA A 173 -5.32 -11.59 -11.33
CA ALA A 173 -6.49 -12.09 -12.04
C ALA A 173 -6.81 -13.54 -11.68
N ASP A 174 -5.80 -14.41 -11.62
CA ASP A 174 -5.90 -15.83 -11.23
C ASP A 174 -6.57 -16.04 -9.85
N LYS A 175 -6.41 -15.09 -8.94
CA LYS A 175 -6.95 -15.11 -7.57
C LYS A 175 -8.31 -14.42 -7.44
N MET A 176 -8.83 -13.84 -8.52
CA MET A 176 -10.16 -13.21 -8.49
C MET A 176 -11.24 -14.27 -8.50
N VAL A 177 -12.21 -14.14 -7.60
CA VAL A 177 -13.49 -14.87 -7.64
C VAL A 177 -14.44 -14.22 -8.66
N PRO A 178 -15.51 -14.89 -9.14
CA PRO A 178 -16.37 -14.39 -10.24
C PRO A 178 -16.90 -12.97 -10.03
N LYS A 179 -17.36 -12.66 -8.81
CA LYS A 179 -17.85 -11.32 -8.45
C LYS A 179 -16.79 -10.22 -8.62
N ARG A 180 -15.51 -10.54 -8.42
CA ARG A 180 -14.39 -9.61 -8.54
C ARG A 180 -14.03 -9.39 -10.00
N VAL A 181 -14.01 -10.45 -10.80
CA VAL A 181 -13.83 -10.38 -12.25
C VAL A 181 -14.90 -9.49 -12.88
N SER A 182 -16.18 -9.77 -12.61
CA SER A 182 -17.31 -8.97 -13.13
C SER A 182 -17.20 -7.49 -12.74
N ARG A 183 -16.86 -7.19 -11.49
CA ARG A 183 -16.69 -5.80 -11.02
C ARG A 183 -15.51 -5.10 -11.70
N THR A 184 -14.38 -5.79 -11.88
CA THR A 184 -13.21 -5.24 -12.54
C THR A 184 -13.50 -4.98 -14.02
N LEU A 185 -14.13 -5.91 -14.75
CA LEU A 185 -14.51 -5.71 -16.15
C LEU A 185 -15.49 -4.54 -16.32
N TYR A 186 -16.49 -4.43 -15.44
CA TYR A 186 -17.38 -3.27 -15.44
C TYR A 186 -16.59 -1.96 -15.30
N ALA A 187 -15.66 -1.90 -14.36
CA ALA A 187 -14.87 -0.69 -14.11
C ALA A 187 -14.00 -0.31 -15.31
N ILE A 188 -13.31 -1.30 -15.89
CA ILE A 188 -12.48 -1.11 -17.10
C ILE A 188 -13.32 -0.55 -18.24
N ALA A 189 -14.47 -1.16 -18.53
CA ALA A 189 -15.36 -0.70 -19.61
C ALA A 189 -15.78 0.77 -19.42
N ARG A 190 -16.17 1.14 -18.20
CA ARG A 190 -16.60 2.51 -17.88
C ARG A 190 -15.47 3.53 -17.95
N LEU A 191 -14.25 3.15 -17.62
CA LEU A 191 -13.09 4.02 -17.74
C LEU A 191 -12.74 4.27 -19.21
N VAL A 192 -12.74 3.21 -20.03
CA VAL A 192 -12.51 3.31 -21.48
C VAL A 192 -13.58 4.15 -22.17
N GLU A 193 -14.87 3.96 -21.83
CA GLU A 193 -15.97 4.79 -22.34
C GLU A 193 -15.80 6.29 -22.00
N ARG A 194 -15.05 6.62 -20.94
CA ARG A 194 -14.75 7.99 -20.50
C ARG A 194 -13.41 8.50 -21.02
N GLY A 195 -12.75 7.76 -21.90
CA GLY A 195 -11.45 8.11 -22.46
C GLY A 195 -10.30 8.01 -21.46
N VAL A 196 -10.49 7.32 -20.34
CA VAL A 196 -9.42 7.04 -19.38
C VAL A 196 -8.69 5.79 -19.82
N GLU A 197 -7.39 5.92 -20.04
CA GLU A 197 -6.55 4.80 -20.46
C GLU A 197 -6.42 3.77 -19.34
N VAL A 198 -6.54 2.49 -19.72
CA VAL A 198 -6.40 1.34 -18.84
C VAL A 198 -5.36 0.41 -19.47
N ASP A 199 -4.50 -0.17 -18.64
CA ASP A 199 -3.47 -1.11 -19.09
C ASP A 199 -4.07 -2.28 -19.91
N LEU A 200 -3.58 -2.47 -21.14
CA LEU A 200 -4.06 -3.49 -22.06
C LEU A 200 -3.85 -4.93 -21.53
N PRO A 201 -2.66 -5.29 -20.97
CA PRO A 201 -2.47 -6.55 -20.26
C PRO A 201 -3.51 -6.79 -19.16
N ALA A 202 -3.94 -5.76 -18.44
CA ALA A 202 -4.99 -5.88 -17.44
C ALA A 202 -6.32 -6.36 -18.03
N VAL A 203 -6.75 -5.77 -19.15
CA VAL A 203 -7.99 -6.16 -19.84
C VAL A 203 -7.94 -7.62 -20.26
N ARG A 204 -6.81 -8.03 -20.86
CA ARG A 204 -6.58 -9.41 -21.27
C ARG A 204 -6.64 -10.38 -20.10
N ALA A 205 -5.85 -10.14 -19.05
CA ALA A 205 -5.75 -11.04 -17.91
C ALA A 205 -7.10 -11.25 -17.19
N VAL A 206 -7.87 -10.18 -17.01
CA VAL A 206 -9.19 -10.27 -16.36
C VAL A 206 -10.21 -10.98 -17.26
N SER A 207 -10.14 -10.77 -18.58
CA SER A 207 -11.01 -11.46 -19.55
C SER A 207 -10.71 -12.96 -19.65
N GLU A 208 -9.43 -13.34 -19.63
CA GLU A 208 -9.02 -14.74 -19.59
C GLU A 208 -9.49 -15.43 -18.31
N GLN A 209 -9.40 -14.74 -17.17
CA GLN A 209 -9.96 -15.27 -15.92
C GLN A 209 -11.48 -15.44 -16.01
N ALA A 210 -12.19 -14.50 -16.64
CA ALA A 210 -13.63 -14.62 -16.86
C ALA A 210 -13.98 -15.87 -17.68
N GLY A 211 -13.22 -16.15 -18.73
CA GLY A 211 -13.40 -17.34 -19.57
C GLY A 211 -13.19 -18.65 -18.82
N LYS A 212 -12.28 -18.69 -17.84
CA LYS A 212 -12.08 -19.88 -16.97
C LYS A 212 -13.24 -20.15 -16.01
N MET A 213 -14.15 -19.20 -15.84
CA MET A 213 -15.25 -19.24 -14.88
C MET A 213 -16.63 -19.42 -15.53
N ALA A 214 -16.68 -19.39 -16.86
CA ALA A 214 -17.88 -19.63 -17.66
C ALA A 214 -18.02 -21.14 -17.93
#